data_AF-A0A1M6SXX9-F1
#
_entry.id   AF-A0A1M6SXX9-F1
#
_cell.length_a   1.000
_cell.length_b   1.000
_cell.length_c   1.000
_cell.angle_alpha   90.00
_cell.angle_beta   90.00
_cell.angle_gamma   90.00
#
_symmetry.space_group_name_H-M   'P 1'
#
loop_
_entity.id
_entity.type
_entity.pdbx_description
1 polymer ?
#
loop_
_entity_poly.entity_id
_entity_poly.type
_entity_poly.pdbx_seq_one_letter_code
_entity_poly.pdbx_strand_id
1 'polypeptide(L)'
;MSITLIEHLRDELIQSGAAENTPEFCRCWLGRSEGYIRTLRYHQINPSVETLAVCSNKLGYYADWLRASDSAEHQTWVDRFVHLKSLCDEAIAHQAEAVWRAPKRMSV
;
A
#
# COMPACT_ATOMS: atom_id res chain seq x y z
N MET A 1 -14.76 -1.05 -0.71
CA MET A 1 -13.86 -2.09 -1.26
C MET A 1 -12.42 -1.70 -0.99
N SER A 2 -11.85 -2.00 0.19
CA SER A 2 -10.45 -1.63 0.43
C SER A 2 -9.59 -2.66 1.18
N ILE A 3 -10.16 -3.63 1.89
CA ILE A 3 -9.39 -4.79 2.37
C ILE A 3 -8.76 -5.51 1.18
N THR A 4 -9.48 -5.54 0.05
CA THR A 4 -9.01 -6.07 -1.23
C THR A 4 -7.71 -5.42 -1.70
N LEU A 5 -7.50 -4.13 -1.42
CA LEU A 5 -6.25 -3.45 -1.80
C LEU A 5 -5.07 -3.97 -0.99
N ILE A 6 -5.15 -3.99 0.34
CA ILE A 6 -4.04 -4.45 1.19
C ILE A 6 -3.74 -5.94 0.97
N GLU A 7 -4.77 -6.75 0.72
CA GLU A 7 -4.59 -8.16 0.35
C GLU A 7 -3.93 -8.31 -1.01
N HIS A 8 -4.31 -7.50 -2.00
CA HIS A 8 -3.65 -7.47 -3.31
C HIS A 8 -2.18 -7.03 -3.21
N LEU A 9 -1.88 -5.94 -2.49
CA LEU A 9 -0.51 -5.47 -2.25
C LEU A 9 0.36 -6.56 -1.61
N ARG A 10 -0.20 -7.24 -0.61
CA ARG A 10 0.45 -8.37 0.05
C ARG A 10 0.76 -9.49 -0.95
N ASP A 11 -0.25 -9.90 -1.73
CA ASP A 11 -0.12 -11.03 -2.64
C ASP A 11 0.90 -10.74 -3.73
N GLU A 12 0.90 -9.52 -4.27
CA GLU A 12 1.87 -9.06 -5.26
C GLU A 12 3.31 -9.06 -4.71
N LEU A 13 3.52 -8.55 -3.49
CA LEU A 13 4.84 -8.52 -2.87
C LEU A 13 5.34 -9.90 -2.47
N ILE A 14 4.44 -10.80 -2.05
CA ILE A 14 4.81 -12.20 -1.77
C ILE A 14 5.17 -12.93 -3.07
N GLN A 15 4.36 -12.76 -4.11
CA GLN A 15 4.61 -13.39 -5.41
C GLN A 15 5.89 -12.87 -6.07
N SER A 16 6.25 -11.61 -5.86
CA SER A 16 7.50 -11.04 -6.36
C SER A 16 8.73 -11.37 -5.50
N GLY A 17 8.55 -12.04 -4.36
CA GLY A 17 9.62 -12.32 -3.40
C GLY A 17 10.10 -11.10 -2.60
N ALA A 18 9.37 -9.97 -2.65
CA ALA A 18 9.67 -8.76 -1.89
C ALA A 18 9.17 -8.83 -0.42
N ALA A 19 8.31 -9.80 -0.14
CA ALA A 19 7.94 -10.26 1.20
C ALA A 19 7.87 -11.79 1.21
N GLU A 20 8.24 -12.42 2.30
CA GLU A 20 8.21 -13.87 2.51
C GLU A 20 6.81 -14.36 2.88
N ASN A 21 6.06 -13.57 3.65
CA ASN A 21 4.77 -13.99 4.20
C ASN A 21 3.90 -12.80 4.67
N THR A 22 2.65 -13.09 5.05
CA THR A 22 1.71 -12.06 5.53
C THR A 22 2.19 -11.33 6.78
N PRO A 23 2.67 -12.00 7.85
CA PRO A 23 3.21 -11.32 9.02
C PRO A 23 4.34 -10.34 8.70
N GLU A 24 5.28 -10.75 7.86
CA GLU A 24 6.41 -9.92 7.45
C GLU A 24 5.94 -8.72 6.61
N PHE A 25 5.01 -8.92 5.68
CA PHE A 25 4.35 -7.81 4.97
C PHE A 25 3.71 -6.79 5.95
N CYS A 26 2.93 -7.24 6.92
CA CYS A 26 2.31 -6.35 7.91
C CYS A 26 3.35 -5.53 8.69
N ARG A 27 4.41 -6.16 9.19
CA ARG A 27 5.43 -5.48 10.00
C ARG A 27 6.33 -4.58 9.14
N CYS A 28 6.90 -5.15 8.08
CA CYS A 28 7.96 -4.51 7.31
C CYS A 28 7.42 -3.52 6.29
N TRP A 29 6.26 -3.77 5.68
CA TRP A 29 5.72 -2.93 4.60
C TRP A 29 4.61 -1.97 5.06
N LEU A 30 3.86 -2.34 6.09
CA LEU A 30 2.77 -1.50 6.62
C LEU A 30 3.13 -0.79 7.94
N GLY A 31 4.18 -1.22 8.63
CA GLY A 31 4.48 -0.72 9.98
C GLY A 31 3.41 -1.08 11.01
N ARG A 32 2.70 -2.21 10.82
CA ARG A 32 1.59 -2.67 11.68
C ARG A 32 1.89 -4.05 12.28
N SER A 33 1.09 -4.45 13.26
CA SER A 33 1.21 -5.77 13.87
C SER A 33 0.88 -6.88 12.86
N GLU A 34 1.42 -8.08 13.08
CA GLU A 34 1.28 -9.24 12.17
C GLU A 34 -0.18 -9.58 11.84
N GLY A 35 -1.06 -9.43 12.84
CA GLY A 35 -2.49 -9.68 12.72
C GLY A 35 -3.29 -8.58 12.03
N TYR A 36 -2.66 -7.50 11.53
CA TYR A 36 -3.37 -6.30 11.06
C TYR A 36 -4.42 -6.59 10.00
N ILE A 37 -4.09 -7.33 8.94
CA ILE A 37 -5.08 -7.68 7.88
C ILE A 37 -6.23 -8.51 8.46
N ARG A 38 -5.95 -9.40 9.43
CA ARG A 38 -7.00 -10.17 10.11
C ARG A 38 -7.93 -9.25 10.89
N THR A 39 -7.40 -8.24 11.58
CA THR A 39 -8.17 -7.22 12.28
C THR A 39 -9.02 -6.41 11.31
N LEU A 40 -8.47 -5.97 10.17
CA LEU A 40 -9.24 -5.26 9.14
C LEU A 40 -10.43 -6.10 8.66
N ARG A 41 -10.19 -7.37 8.30
CA ARG A 41 -11.24 -8.32 7.89
C ARG A 41 -12.32 -8.50 8.95
N TYR A 42 -11.92 -8.73 10.19
CA TYR A 42 -12.85 -8.97 11.29
C TYR A 42 -13.77 -7.76 11.52
N HIS A 43 -13.23 -6.55 11.47
CA HIS A 43 -14.00 -5.33 11.66
C HIS A 43 -14.63 -4.77 10.37
N GLN A 44 -14.35 -5.38 9.21
CA GLN A 44 -14.78 -4.90 7.89
C GLN A 44 -14.42 -3.43 7.63
N ILE A 45 -13.25 -3.00 8.13
CA ILE A 45 -12.76 -1.64 8.00
C ILE A 45 -11.65 -1.55 6.97
N ASN A 46 -11.53 -0.35 6.40
CA ASN A 46 -10.47 0.00 5.47
C ASN A 46 -9.16 0.32 6.21
N PRO A 47 -7.97 0.14 5.59
CA PRO A 47 -6.73 0.60 6.18
C PRO A 47 -6.74 2.13 6.24
N SER A 48 -6.07 2.69 7.25
CA SER A 48 -5.95 4.14 7.39
C SER A 48 -5.08 4.75 6.29
N VAL A 49 -5.29 6.04 6.02
CA VAL A 49 -4.41 6.85 5.15
C VAL A 49 -2.95 6.72 5.58
N GLU A 50 -2.67 6.74 6.88
CA GLU A 50 -1.32 6.57 7.41
C GLU A 50 -0.71 5.22 6.98
N THR A 51 -1.44 4.11 7.11
CA THR A 51 -0.95 2.79 6.70
C THR A 51 -0.65 2.75 5.21
N LEU A 52 -1.54 3.29 4.38
CA LEU A 52 -1.35 3.36 2.93
C LEU A 52 -0.16 4.27 2.56
N ALA A 53 0.01 5.39 3.27
CA ALA A 53 1.11 6.30 3.04
C ALA A 53 2.47 5.66 3.37
N VAL A 54 2.58 4.93 4.48
CA VAL A 54 3.80 4.18 4.83
C VAL A 54 4.14 3.19 3.72
N CYS A 55 3.15 2.41 3.26
CA CYS A 55 3.36 1.42 2.20
C CYS A 55 3.77 2.10 0.86
N SER A 56 3.03 3.12 0.44
CA SER A 56 3.29 3.92 -0.77
C SER A 56 4.70 4.50 -0.80
N ASN A 57 5.13 5.14 0.30
CA ASN A 57 6.46 5.76 0.38
C ASN A 57 7.56 4.70 0.32
N LYS A 58 7.39 3.56 1.00
CA LYS A 58 8.36 2.47 0.96
C LYS A 58 8.48 1.88 -0.46
N LEU A 59 7.36 1.63 -1.13
CA LEU A 59 7.35 1.16 -2.53
C LEU A 59 8.08 2.15 -3.46
N GLY A 60 7.81 3.45 -3.31
CA GLY A 60 8.49 4.50 -4.08
C GLY A 60 10.00 4.51 -3.84
N TYR A 61 10.43 4.44 -2.57
CA TYR A 61 11.84 4.40 -2.21
C TYR A 61 12.58 3.23 -2.88
N TYR A 62 12.02 2.01 -2.82
CA TYR A 62 12.66 0.86 -3.47
C TYR A 62 12.60 0.92 -4.99
N ALA A 63 11.52 1.45 -5.58
CA ALA A 63 11.46 1.67 -7.02
C ALA A 63 12.57 2.66 -7.46
N ASP A 64 12.74 3.77 -6.75
CA ASP A 64 13.78 4.75 -7.06
C ASP A 64 15.19 4.16 -6.91
N TRP A 65 15.41 3.36 -5.86
CA TRP A 65 16.67 2.65 -5.64
C TRP A 65 16.98 1.63 -6.76
N LEU A 66 15.98 0.85 -7.19
CA LEU A 66 16.13 -0.15 -8.25
C LEU A 66 16.34 0.48 -9.63
N ARG A 67 15.76 1.65 -9.91
CA ARG A 67 15.97 2.38 -11.17
C ARG A 67 17.43 2.76 -11.40
N ALA A 68 18.22 2.89 -10.34
CA ALA A 68 19.65 3.17 -10.45
C ALA A 68 20.47 1.98 -10.98
N SER A 69 19.84 0.81 -11.20
CA SER A 69 20.48 -0.40 -11.70
C SER A 69 20.09 -0.72 -13.15
N ASP A 70 21.07 -1.18 -13.94
CA ASP A 70 20.87 -1.58 -15.34
C ASP A 70 20.32 -3.02 -15.52
N SER A 71 19.91 -3.69 -14.43
CA SER A 71 19.33 -5.04 -14.52
C SER A 71 17.89 -5.01 -15.05
N ALA A 72 17.61 -5.79 -16.09
CA ALA A 72 16.25 -5.95 -16.63
C ALA A 72 15.26 -6.52 -15.59
N GLU A 73 15.73 -7.36 -14.67
CA GLU A 73 14.93 -7.85 -13.55
C GLU A 73 14.54 -6.71 -12.60
N HIS A 74 15.48 -5.81 -12.30
CA HIS A 74 15.21 -4.63 -11.49
C HIS A 74 14.20 -3.70 -12.15
N GLN A 75 14.24 -3.54 -13.47
CA GLN A 75 13.22 -2.74 -14.19
C GLN A 75 11.82 -3.34 -14.05
N THR A 76 11.70 -4.67 -14.10
CA THR A 76 10.41 -5.35 -13.86
C THR A 76 9.88 -5.08 -12.44
N TRP A 77 10.76 -5.05 -11.45
CA TRP A 77 10.40 -4.71 -10.08
C TRP A 77 10.01 -3.25 -9.91
N VAL A 78 10.70 -2.34 -10.60
CA VAL A 78 10.35 -0.92 -10.63
C VAL A 78 8.91 -0.74 -11.10
N ASP A 79 8.55 -1.34 -12.24
CA ASP A 79 7.20 -1.21 -12.79
C ASP A 79 6.14 -1.73 -11.82
N ARG A 80 6.40 -2.88 -11.19
CA ARG A 80 5.50 -3.43 -10.17
C ARG A 80 5.37 -2.50 -8.98
N PHE A 81 6.47 -2.03 -8.40
CA PHE A 81 6.43 -1.15 -7.23
C PHE A 81 5.78 0.20 -7.53
N VAL A 82 6.01 0.76 -8.72
CA VAL A 82 5.32 1.98 -9.18
C VAL A 82 3.82 1.76 -9.29
N HIS A 83 3.39 0.63 -9.85
CA HIS A 83 1.98 0.29 -9.93
C HIS A 83 1.34 0.13 -8.54
N LEU A 84 1.95 -0.65 -7.65
CA LEU A 84 1.46 -0.82 -6.28
C LEU A 84 1.42 0.51 -5.50
N LYS A 85 2.40 1.39 -5.75
CA LYS A 85 2.41 2.74 -5.20
C LYS A 85 1.23 3.57 -5.71
N SER A 86 0.92 3.54 -7.01
CA SER A 86 -0.20 4.31 -7.57
C SER A 86 -1.53 3.87 -6.98
N LEU A 87 -1.73 2.55 -6.77
CA LEU A 87 -2.92 2.03 -6.11
C LEU A 87 -3.07 2.55 -4.66
N CYS A 88 -1.95 2.65 -3.93
CA CYS A 88 -1.97 3.27 -2.59
C CYS A 88 -2.33 4.76 -2.67
N ASP A 89 -1.72 5.51 -3.59
CA ASP A 89 -1.91 6.95 -3.74
C ASP A 89 -3.35 7.30 -4.16
N GLU A 90 -3.95 6.52 -5.07
CA GLU A 90 -5.37 6.64 -5.45
C GLU A 90 -6.29 6.40 -4.26
N ALA A 91 -6.03 5.36 -3.46
CA ALA A 91 -6.82 5.07 -2.27
C ALA A 91 -6.68 6.16 -1.20
N ILE A 92 -5.48 6.73 -1.03
CA ILE A 92 -5.23 7.89 -0.16
C ILE A 92 -6.04 9.09 -0.66
N ALA A 93 -5.95 9.41 -1.95
CA ALA A 93 -6.66 10.55 -2.55
C ALA A 93 -8.17 10.42 -2.37
N HIS A 94 -8.73 9.23 -2.63
CA HIS A 94 -10.15 8.96 -2.43
C HIS A 94 -10.57 9.10 -0.95
N GLN A 95 -9.77 8.60 -0.01
CA GLN A 95 -10.05 8.77 1.42
C GLN A 95 -9.95 10.23 1.87
N ALA A 96 -8.92 10.95 1.43
CA ALA A 96 -8.75 12.37 1.71
C ALA A 96 -9.93 13.18 1.14
N GLU A 97 -10.36 12.85 -0.08
CA GLU A 97 -11.53 13.44 -0.73
C GLU A 97 -12.81 13.23 0.06
N ALA A 98 -13.08 12.01 0.51
CA ALA A 98 -14.23 11.74 1.37
C ALA A 98 -14.22 12.57 2.66
N VAL A 99 -13.04 12.87 3.22
CA VAL A 99 -12.91 13.71 4.42
C VAL A 99 -13.25 15.16 4.13
N TRP A 100 -12.62 15.79 3.13
CA TRP A 100 -12.83 17.22 2.88
C TRP A 100 -14.16 17.51 2.17
N ARG A 101 -14.69 16.56 1.37
CA ARG A 101 -16.04 16.65 0.79
C ARG A 101 -17.16 16.38 1.79
N ALA A 102 -16.86 16.07 3.05
CA ALA A 102 -17.90 15.92 4.06
C ALA A 102 -18.72 17.23 4.15
N PRO A 103 -20.06 17.19 4.12
CA PRO A 103 -20.89 18.40 4.10
C PRO A 103 -20.58 19.40 5.22
N LYS A 104 -20.19 18.89 6.41
CA LYS A 104 -19.78 19.70 7.57
C LYS A 104 -18.52 20.55 7.33
N ARG A 105 -17.71 20.21 6.32
CA ARG A 105 -16.44 20.86 5.96
C ARG A 105 -16.52 21.65 4.66
N MET A 106 -17.55 21.43 3.85
CA MET A 106 -17.80 22.16 2.61
C MET A 106 -18.68 23.40 2.82
N SER A 107 -18.50 24.14 3.93
CA SER A 107 -19.31 25.35 4.21
C SER A 107 -19.45 26.22 2.95
N VAL A 108 -20.69 26.30 2.45
CA VAL A 108 -21.14 27.22 1.40
C VAL A 108 -21.59 28.51 2.07
#